data_AF-A0A6B0SKP9-F1
#
_entry.id   AF-A0A6B0SKP9-F1
#
_cell.length_a   1.000
_cell.length_b   1.000
_cell.length_c   1.000
_cell.angle_alpha   90.00
_cell.angle_beta   90.00
_cell.angle_gamma   90.00
#
_symmetry.space_group_name_H-M   'P 1'
#
loop_
_entity.id
_entity.type
_entity.pdbx_description
1 polymer ?
#
loop_
_entity_poly.entity_id
_entity_poly.type
_entity_poly.pdbx_seq_one_letter_code
_entity_poly.pdbx_strand_id
1 'polypeptide(L)'
;MSDQTTDVRGAVESNDPRWLGDSDVMDAALPAEFQAAMGAFLGEDVETLDGWVDRLRELTGGSIGVAELCHADSETPHRATMNGDTYHFQCFYDAVALASIEDEPVDVRTESPDGDVITARATPNGVEATPVDAVTSFGVAAEASPSGEGLTLGDAYGAICPYVKAFPDRAAYEAWASTVDAETVALPLTDGFPVAGALVE
;
A
#
# COMPACT_ATOMS: atom_id res chain seq x y z
N MET A 1 -41.32 33.87 12.03
CA MET A 1 -39.88 33.99 12.31
C MET A 1 -39.38 32.58 12.44
N SER A 2 -38.70 32.11 11.40
CA SER A 2 -38.32 30.70 11.26
C SER A 2 -37.06 30.42 12.06
N ASP A 3 -37.14 29.43 12.94
CA ASP A 3 -36.03 28.92 13.75
C ASP A 3 -35.20 27.96 12.87
N GLN A 4 -33.97 28.35 12.54
CA GLN A 4 -33.03 27.52 11.80
C GLN A 4 -32.33 26.60 12.80
N THR A 5 -32.74 25.33 12.82
CA THR A 5 -31.95 24.24 13.39
C THR A 5 -30.75 24.00 12.48
N THR A 6 -29.57 24.48 12.88
CA THR A 6 -28.32 24.14 12.21
C THR A 6 -27.85 22.76 12.70
N ASP A 7 -27.89 21.82 11.78
CA ASP A 7 -27.30 20.47 11.84
C ASP A 7 -25.80 20.60 12.14
N VAL A 8 -25.36 20.11 13.32
CA VAL A 8 -23.95 20.02 13.68
C VAL A 8 -23.49 18.58 13.41
N ARG A 9 -23.25 18.27 12.13
CA ARG A 9 -22.39 17.16 11.75
C ARG A 9 -21.00 17.73 11.55
N GLY A 10 -20.22 17.75 12.63
CA GLY A 10 -18.80 18.06 12.56
C GLY A 10 -18.10 17.01 11.71
N ALA A 11 -17.64 17.41 10.53
CA ALA A 11 -16.54 16.73 9.88
C ALA A 11 -15.33 16.88 10.82
N VAL A 12 -14.89 15.78 11.41
CA VAL A 12 -13.60 15.76 12.10
C VAL A 12 -12.58 15.76 10.98
N GLU A 13 -12.04 16.93 10.63
CA GLU A 13 -10.82 17.02 9.85
C GLU A 13 -9.75 16.25 10.63
N SER A 14 -9.46 15.03 10.17
CA SER A 14 -8.47 14.18 10.80
C SER A 14 -7.09 14.75 10.46
N ASN A 15 -6.54 15.54 11.37
CA ASN A 15 -5.15 16.02 11.34
C ASN A 15 -4.13 14.89 11.57
N ASP A 16 -4.47 13.65 11.24
CA ASP A 16 -3.53 12.55 11.38
C ASP A 16 -2.51 12.68 10.24
N PRO A 17 -1.23 12.92 10.55
CA PRO A 17 -0.22 13.10 9.53
C PRO A 17 -0.01 11.84 8.71
N ARG A 18 -0.50 10.67 9.11
CA ARG A 18 -0.26 9.39 8.41
C ARG A 18 -1.41 8.96 7.50
N TRP A 19 -2.41 9.81 7.24
CA TRP A 19 -3.56 9.48 6.42
C TRP A 19 -3.56 10.22 5.08
N LEU A 20 -3.74 9.50 3.97
CA LEU A 20 -3.75 10.04 2.60
C LEU A 20 -5.13 10.00 1.91
N GLY A 21 -6.15 9.37 2.52
CA GLY A 21 -7.43 9.05 1.87
C GLY A 21 -8.37 10.21 1.53
N ASP A 22 -7.99 11.46 1.80
CA ASP A 22 -8.82 12.64 1.54
C ASP A 22 -8.33 13.46 0.31
N SER A 23 -7.38 12.92 -0.46
CA SER A 23 -6.74 13.61 -1.60
C SER A 23 -6.47 12.65 -2.76
N ASP A 24 -6.07 13.20 -3.91
CA ASP A 24 -5.52 12.38 -4.99
C ASP A 24 -4.21 11.75 -4.50
N VAL A 25 -4.23 10.45 -4.18
CA VAL A 25 -3.17 9.79 -3.41
C VAL A 25 -1.83 9.77 -4.13
N MET A 26 -1.83 9.81 -5.46
CA MET A 26 -0.61 9.80 -6.27
C MET A 26 0.09 11.16 -6.22
N ASP A 27 -0.68 12.25 -6.24
CA ASP A 27 -0.19 13.63 -6.28
C ASP A 27 -0.11 14.29 -4.88
N ALA A 28 -0.70 13.67 -3.86
CA ALA A 28 -0.74 14.23 -2.51
C ALA A 28 0.68 14.37 -1.94
N ALA A 29 0.95 15.54 -1.36
CA ALA A 29 2.18 15.76 -0.61
C ALA A 29 2.23 14.80 0.57
N LEU A 30 3.31 14.02 0.64
CA LEU A 30 3.52 13.06 1.69
C LEU A 30 3.87 13.75 3.02
N PRO A 31 3.67 13.07 4.15
CA PRO A 31 4.04 13.61 5.46
C PRO A 31 5.55 13.78 5.57
N ALA A 32 6.03 14.86 6.19
CA ALA A 32 7.46 15.19 6.22
C ALA A 32 8.36 14.08 6.81
N GLU A 33 7.90 13.40 7.86
CA GLU A 33 8.64 12.29 8.47
C GLU A 33 8.71 11.08 7.54
N PHE A 34 7.63 10.82 6.81
CA PHE A 34 7.56 9.77 5.81
C PHE A 34 8.45 10.08 4.59
N GLN A 35 8.43 11.32 4.09
CA GLN A 35 9.34 11.78 3.04
C GLN A 35 10.80 11.59 3.45
N ALA A 36 11.15 11.96 4.70
CA ALA A 36 12.52 11.80 5.20
C ALA A 36 12.94 10.33 5.30
N ALA A 37 12.05 9.45 5.76
CA ALA A 37 12.31 8.01 5.82
C ALA A 37 12.51 7.39 4.43
N MET A 38 11.64 7.71 3.47
CA MET A 38 11.76 7.22 2.11
C MET A 38 12.97 7.81 1.39
N GLY A 39 13.25 9.11 1.58
CA GLY A 39 14.41 9.74 0.97
C GLY A 39 15.73 9.18 1.49
N ALA A 40 15.79 8.83 2.77
CA ALA A 40 16.92 8.10 3.33
C ALA A 40 17.10 6.72 2.68
N PHE A 41 16.02 6.00 2.40
CA PHE A 41 16.05 4.69 1.74
C PHE A 41 16.45 4.76 0.25
N LEU A 42 15.86 5.70 -0.49
CA LEU A 42 16.09 5.86 -1.94
C LEU A 42 17.39 6.60 -2.27
N GLY A 43 17.95 7.32 -1.29
CA GLY A 43 19.09 8.20 -1.48
C GLY A 43 18.75 9.54 -2.16
N GLU A 44 17.47 9.87 -2.28
CA GLU A 44 16.95 11.10 -2.90
C GLU A 44 15.58 11.47 -2.31
N ASP A 45 15.33 12.76 -2.13
CA ASP A 45 14.07 13.25 -1.57
C ASP A 45 12.89 12.99 -2.53
N VAL A 46 11.77 12.52 -1.98
CA VAL A 46 10.53 12.26 -2.71
C VAL A 46 9.35 12.94 -2.00
N GLU A 47 8.53 13.67 -2.77
CA GLU A 47 7.44 14.48 -2.22
C GLU A 47 6.07 13.79 -2.28
N THR A 48 5.90 12.82 -3.18
CA THR A 48 4.61 12.16 -3.49
C THR A 48 4.78 10.64 -3.60
N LEU A 49 3.66 9.88 -3.56
CA LEU A 49 3.69 8.44 -3.81
C LEU A 49 4.12 8.14 -5.26
N ASP A 50 3.69 8.97 -6.22
CA ASP A 50 4.10 8.85 -7.63
C ASP A 50 5.62 8.98 -7.80
N GLY A 51 6.23 10.02 -7.22
CA GLY A 51 7.68 10.21 -7.26
C GLY A 51 8.45 9.08 -6.56
N TRP A 52 7.87 8.49 -5.51
CA TRP A 52 8.43 7.30 -4.89
C TRP A 52 8.41 6.07 -5.82
N VAL A 53 7.28 5.80 -6.47
CA VAL A 53 7.12 4.68 -7.39
C VAL A 53 8.08 4.81 -8.58
N ASP A 54 8.16 5.98 -9.19
CA ASP A 54 9.09 6.27 -10.28
C ASP A 54 10.54 6.01 -9.87
N ARG A 55 10.93 6.55 -8.71
CA ARG A 55 12.30 6.39 -8.22
C ARG A 55 12.64 4.94 -7.90
N LEU A 56 11.68 4.20 -7.32
CA LEU A 56 11.86 2.79 -7.03
C LEU A 56 12.10 1.99 -8.32
N ARG A 57 11.31 2.24 -9.38
CA ARG A 57 11.46 1.59 -10.68
C ARG A 57 12.79 1.88 -11.35
N GLU A 58 13.26 3.12 -11.31
CA GLU A 58 14.58 3.49 -11.81
C GLU A 58 15.70 2.70 -11.12
N LEU A 59 15.58 2.53 -9.80
CA LEU A 59 16.57 1.84 -8.99
C LEU A 59 16.54 0.32 -9.17
N THR A 60 15.35 -0.27 -9.29
CA THR A 60 15.19 -1.73 -9.37
C THR A 60 15.27 -2.31 -10.79
N GLY A 61 15.41 -1.46 -11.82
CA GLY A 61 15.66 -1.88 -13.20
C GLY A 61 14.44 -1.94 -14.12
N GLY A 62 13.37 -1.20 -13.79
CA GLY A 62 12.19 -1.03 -14.65
C GLY A 62 10.99 -1.88 -14.24
N SER A 63 10.21 -2.30 -15.24
CA SER A 63 8.91 -2.98 -15.07
C SER A 63 9.04 -4.32 -14.36
N ILE A 64 8.10 -4.62 -13.47
CA ILE A 64 8.03 -5.87 -12.70
C ILE A 64 7.04 -6.83 -13.40
N GLY A 65 7.53 -8.01 -13.80
CA GLY A 65 6.69 -9.10 -14.31
C GLY A 65 6.17 -10.01 -13.19
N VAL A 66 5.29 -10.97 -13.55
CA VAL A 66 4.72 -11.93 -12.58
C VAL A 66 5.80 -12.73 -11.86
N ALA A 67 6.90 -13.11 -12.55
CA ALA A 67 7.97 -13.88 -11.94
C ALA A 67 8.77 -13.09 -10.90
N GLU A 68 8.75 -11.76 -11.02
CA GLU A 68 9.44 -10.82 -10.14
C GLU A 68 8.59 -10.35 -8.96
N LEU A 69 7.31 -10.73 -8.87
CA LEU A 69 6.48 -10.47 -7.68
C LEU A 69 7.05 -11.17 -6.44
N CYS A 70 6.73 -10.65 -5.25
CA CYS A 70 7.22 -11.19 -3.97
C CYS A 70 6.51 -12.51 -3.57
N HIS A 71 6.74 -13.57 -4.35
CA HIS A 71 6.16 -14.90 -4.12
C HIS A 71 6.62 -15.51 -2.79
N ALA A 72 5.78 -16.38 -2.26
CA ALA A 72 6.08 -17.25 -1.14
C ALA A 72 6.11 -18.72 -1.60
N ASP A 73 7.12 -19.46 -1.15
CA ASP A 73 7.29 -20.90 -1.46
C ASP A 73 6.26 -21.80 -0.75
N SER A 74 5.52 -21.25 0.20
CA SER A 74 4.53 -21.95 1.03
C SER A 74 3.26 -21.13 1.19
N GLU A 75 2.19 -21.77 1.67
CA GLU A 75 0.94 -21.08 1.96
C GLU A 75 1.13 -19.92 2.94
N THR A 76 0.62 -18.74 2.56
CA THR A 76 0.56 -17.54 3.39
C THR A 76 -0.87 -17.02 3.47
N PRO A 77 -1.18 -16.15 4.45
CA PRO A 77 -2.45 -15.43 4.49
C PRO A 77 -2.69 -14.54 3.26
N HIS A 78 -1.63 -14.11 2.58
CA HIS A 78 -1.66 -13.25 1.40
C HIS A 78 -1.73 -14.10 0.12
N ARG A 79 -2.94 -14.32 -0.39
CA ARG A 79 -3.15 -15.15 -1.59
C ARG A 79 -3.96 -14.44 -2.65
N ALA A 80 -3.67 -14.80 -3.90
CA ALA A 80 -4.45 -14.44 -5.06
C ALA A 80 -5.03 -15.69 -5.72
N THR A 81 -6.22 -15.57 -6.28
CA THR A 81 -6.81 -16.58 -7.16
C THR A 81 -7.15 -15.95 -8.49
N MET A 82 -6.58 -16.48 -9.57
CA MET A 82 -6.78 -16.01 -10.94
C MET A 82 -6.96 -17.24 -11.83
N ASN A 83 -8.04 -17.30 -12.61
CA ASN A 83 -8.32 -18.42 -13.51
C ASN A 83 -8.30 -19.83 -12.88
N GLY A 84 -8.55 -19.91 -11.57
CA GLY A 84 -8.52 -21.16 -10.80
C GLY A 84 -7.15 -21.53 -10.24
N ASP A 85 -6.09 -20.83 -10.62
CA ASP A 85 -4.76 -20.96 -10.04
C ASP A 85 -4.64 -20.09 -8.78
N THR A 86 -3.91 -20.60 -7.79
CA THR A 86 -3.68 -19.91 -6.51
C THR A 86 -2.21 -19.54 -6.38
N TYR A 87 -1.96 -18.27 -6.05
CA TYR A 87 -0.63 -17.70 -5.82
C TYR A 87 -0.52 -17.29 -4.35
N HIS A 88 0.67 -17.45 -3.78
CA HIS A 88 0.97 -17.02 -2.42
C HIS A 88 2.08 -15.99 -2.45
N PHE A 89 1.90 -14.92 -1.67
CA PHE A 89 2.82 -13.80 -1.63
C PHE A 89 3.28 -13.52 -0.21
N GLN A 90 4.41 -12.82 -0.08
CA GLN A 90 4.90 -12.30 1.20
C GLN A 90 4.17 -11.02 1.60
N CYS A 91 3.66 -10.26 0.62
CA CYS A 91 2.86 -9.06 0.77
C CYS A 91 1.56 -9.22 -0.01
N PHE A 92 0.44 -8.75 0.54
CA PHE A 92 -0.84 -8.82 -0.18
C PHE A 92 -0.90 -7.92 -1.42
N TYR A 93 -0.01 -6.93 -1.49
CA TYR A 93 -0.04 -5.92 -2.53
C TYR A 93 0.49 -6.46 -3.87
N ASP A 94 1.38 -7.46 -3.85
CA ASP A 94 1.74 -8.25 -5.04
C ASP A 94 0.52 -8.98 -5.64
N ALA A 95 -0.43 -9.41 -4.81
CA ALA A 95 -1.69 -10.00 -5.29
C ALA A 95 -2.57 -8.97 -6.01
N VAL A 96 -2.48 -7.70 -5.62
CA VAL A 96 -3.17 -6.59 -6.31
C VAL A 96 -2.44 -6.27 -7.62
N ALA A 97 -1.11 -6.19 -7.60
CA ALA A 97 -0.25 -5.94 -8.76
C ALA A 97 -0.42 -7.02 -9.86
N LEU A 98 -0.65 -8.27 -9.48
CA LEU A 98 -0.93 -9.37 -10.41
C LEU A 98 -2.10 -9.04 -11.36
N ALA A 99 -3.16 -8.39 -10.87
CA ALA A 99 -4.31 -8.01 -11.69
C ALA A 99 -3.95 -6.99 -12.78
N SER A 100 -3.01 -6.09 -12.47
CA SER A 100 -2.50 -5.09 -13.41
C SER A 100 -1.55 -5.70 -14.44
N ILE A 101 -0.66 -6.62 -14.02
CA ILE A 101 0.30 -7.27 -14.93
C ILE A 101 -0.39 -8.15 -15.96
N GLU A 102 -1.37 -8.94 -15.51
CA GLU A 102 -2.05 -9.94 -16.36
C GLU A 102 -3.28 -9.36 -17.08
N ASP A 103 -3.69 -8.14 -16.77
CA ASP A 103 -4.91 -7.50 -17.29
C ASP A 103 -6.17 -8.37 -17.07
N GLU A 104 -6.21 -9.10 -15.95
CA GLU A 104 -7.25 -10.06 -15.61
C GLU A 104 -7.79 -9.87 -14.17
N PRO A 105 -9.07 -10.25 -13.90
CA PRO A 105 -9.60 -10.19 -12.55
C PRO A 105 -8.91 -11.17 -11.60
N VAL A 106 -8.56 -10.68 -10.41
CA VAL A 106 -7.89 -11.43 -9.35
C VAL A 106 -8.69 -11.33 -8.06
N ASP A 107 -9.03 -12.49 -7.48
CA ASP A 107 -9.62 -12.56 -6.14
C ASP A 107 -8.49 -12.64 -5.10
N VAL A 108 -8.34 -11.59 -4.30
CA VAL A 108 -7.32 -11.43 -3.27
C VAL A 108 -7.92 -11.76 -1.91
N ARG A 109 -7.16 -12.47 -1.08
CA ARG A 109 -7.40 -12.55 0.36
C ARG A 109 -6.12 -12.28 1.11
N THR A 110 -6.26 -11.54 2.20
CA THR A 110 -5.20 -11.25 3.16
C THR A 110 -5.74 -11.28 4.59
N GLU A 111 -4.83 -11.23 5.55
CA GLU A 111 -5.15 -11.05 6.96
C GLU A 111 -4.40 -9.82 7.48
N SER A 112 -5.05 -9.05 8.36
CA SER A 112 -4.43 -7.96 9.09
C SER A 112 -3.39 -8.51 10.07
N PRO A 113 -2.50 -7.66 10.63
CA PRO A 113 -1.57 -8.08 11.68
C PRO A 113 -2.26 -8.75 12.89
N ASP A 114 -3.50 -8.37 13.20
CA ASP A 114 -4.31 -8.95 14.29
C ASP A 114 -5.13 -10.18 13.84
N GLY A 115 -5.06 -10.57 12.56
CA GLY A 115 -5.71 -11.75 12.00
C GLY A 115 -7.11 -11.51 11.41
N ASP A 116 -7.55 -10.26 11.28
CA ASP A 116 -8.81 -9.95 10.59
C ASP A 116 -8.69 -10.23 9.10
N VAL A 117 -9.71 -10.88 8.54
CA VAL A 117 -9.73 -11.23 7.13
C VAL A 117 -10.16 -10.04 6.30
N ILE A 118 -9.35 -9.70 5.30
CA ILE A 118 -9.72 -8.77 4.22
C ILE A 118 -9.72 -9.54 2.90
N THR A 119 -10.76 -9.36 2.11
CA THR A 119 -10.83 -9.85 0.73
C THR A 119 -11.00 -8.70 -0.22
N ALA A 120 -10.41 -8.80 -1.40
CA ALA A 120 -10.60 -7.81 -2.44
C ALA A 120 -10.74 -8.50 -3.80
N ARG A 121 -11.50 -7.90 -4.70
CA ARG A 121 -11.53 -8.28 -6.11
C ARG A 121 -10.86 -7.17 -6.89
N ALA A 122 -9.64 -7.42 -7.33
CA ALA A 122 -8.89 -6.52 -8.19
C ALA A 122 -9.25 -6.82 -9.66
N THR A 123 -9.44 -5.77 -10.44
CA THR A 123 -9.70 -5.84 -11.87
C THR A 123 -8.85 -4.77 -12.55
N PRO A 124 -8.67 -4.82 -13.88
CA PRO A 124 -7.97 -3.76 -14.60
C PRO A 124 -8.55 -2.35 -14.42
N ASN A 125 -9.80 -2.24 -13.97
CA ASN A 125 -10.49 -0.96 -13.80
C ASN A 125 -10.57 -0.49 -12.34
N GLY A 126 -9.97 -1.22 -11.39
CA GLY A 126 -10.02 -0.89 -9.97
C GLY A 126 -10.27 -2.10 -9.08
N VAL A 127 -10.45 -1.83 -7.78
CA VAL A 127 -10.58 -2.85 -6.74
C VAL A 127 -11.82 -2.63 -5.89
N GLU A 128 -12.50 -3.73 -5.54
CA GLU A 128 -13.58 -3.75 -4.57
C GLU A 128 -13.15 -4.55 -3.33
N ALA A 129 -13.28 -3.96 -2.13
CA ALA A 129 -12.80 -4.56 -0.89
C ALA A 129 -13.94 -4.99 0.05
N THR A 130 -13.67 -5.98 0.88
CA THR A 130 -14.50 -6.36 2.03
C THR A 130 -13.59 -6.56 3.25
N PRO A 131 -13.80 -5.80 4.35
CA PRO A 131 -14.81 -4.74 4.51
C PRO A 131 -14.61 -3.55 3.56
N VAL A 132 -15.68 -2.77 3.33
CA VAL A 132 -15.65 -1.61 2.41
C VAL A 132 -14.73 -0.50 2.90
N ASP A 133 -14.57 -0.39 4.22
CA ASP A 133 -13.70 0.59 4.86
C ASP A 133 -12.26 0.11 4.99
N ALA A 134 -11.91 -1.01 4.33
CA ALA A 134 -10.56 -1.57 4.39
C ALA A 134 -9.51 -0.56 3.91
N VAL A 135 -8.38 -0.53 4.59
CA VAL A 135 -7.27 0.38 4.29
C VAL A 135 -5.99 -0.41 4.03
N THR A 136 -5.10 0.19 3.26
CA THR A 136 -3.73 -0.29 3.05
C THR A 136 -2.73 0.69 3.66
N SER A 137 -1.68 0.17 4.28
CA SER A 137 -0.51 0.95 4.66
C SER A 137 0.61 0.85 3.63
N PHE A 138 1.46 1.86 3.61
CA PHE A 138 2.77 1.83 2.97
C PHE A 138 3.81 2.33 3.97
N GLY A 139 5.01 1.76 3.91
CA GLY A 139 6.10 2.14 4.79
C GLY A 139 7.42 1.51 4.40
N VAL A 140 8.46 1.95 5.08
CA VAL A 140 9.82 1.49 4.90
C VAL A 140 10.43 1.22 6.28
N ALA A 141 11.21 0.15 6.40
CA ALA A 141 11.91 -0.16 7.65
C ALA A 141 12.81 1.02 8.08
N ALA A 142 12.80 1.38 9.36
CA ALA A 142 13.62 2.49 9.87
C ALA A 142 15.12 2.26 9.67
N GLU A 143 15.57 1.00 9.75
CA GLU A 143 16.96 0.62 9.47
C GLU A 143 17.28 0.37 7.99
N ALA A 144 16.31 0.52 7.07
CA ALA A 144 16.55 0.37 5.65
C ALA A 144 17.57 1.43 5.20
N SER A 145 18.81 0.98 4.98
CA SER A 145 19.90 1.87 4.62
C SER A 145 19.89 2.10 3.11
N PRO A 146 20.28 3.30 2.64
CA PRO A 146 20.45 3.53 1.21
C PRO A 146 21.51 2.56 0.70
N SER A 147 21.08 1.62 -0.14
CA SER A 147 22.00 0.93 -1.02
C SER A 147 22.51 1.99 -1.99
N GLY A 148 23.70 2.54 -1.74
CA GLY A 148 24.45 3.20 -2.81
C GLY A 148 24.52 2.29 -4.05
N GLU A 149 24.74 2.85 -5.24
CA GLU A 149 24.72 2.16 -6.56
C GLU A 149 24.30 0.68 -6.53
N GLY A 150 22.99 0.42 -6.62
CA GLY A 150 22.43 -0.92 -6.86
C GLY A 150 21.44 -1.41 -5.81
N LEU A 151 20.36 -0.66 -5.53
CA LEU A 151 19.18 -1.23 -4.85
C LEU A 151 18.64 -2.37 -5.71
N THR A 152 18.61 -3.59 -5.17
CA THR A 152 17.98 -4.69 -5.89
C THR A 152 16.48 -4.74 -5.60
N LEU A 153 15.70 -5.37 -6.47
CA LEU A 153 14.29 -5.62 -6.22
C LEU A 153 14.07 -6.42 -4.92
N GLY A 154 14.98 -7.35 -4.59
CA GLY A 154 14.93 -8.07 -3.32
C GLY A 154 15.13 -7.18 -2.09
N ASP A 155 16.02 -6.18 -2.17
CA ASP A 155 16.22 -5.21 -1.09
C ASP A 155 14.98 -4.32 -0.91
N ALA A 156 14.36 -3.90 -2.02
CA ALA A 156 13.10 -3.16 -2.00
C ALA A 156 11.98 -3.96 -1.31
N TYR A 157 11.77 -5.22 -1.70
CA TYR A 157 10.78 -6.07 -1.03
C TYR A 157 11.09 -6.28 0.45
N GLY A 158 12.35 -6.51 0.80
CA GLY A 158 12.76 -6.68 2.20
C GLY A 158 12.46 -5.45 3.08
N ALA A 159 12.60 -4.25 2.52
CA ALA A 159 12.36 -3.00 3.24
C ALA A 159 10.89 -2.57 3.28
N ILE A 160 10.12 -2.86 2.22
CA ILE A 160 8.77 -2.32 2.01
C ILE A 160 7.67 -3.32 2.39
N CYS A 161 7.74 -4.58 1.94
CA CYS A 161 6.68 -5.59 2.17
C CYS A 161 6.29 -5.79 3.65
N PRO A 162 7.21 -5.67 4.64
CA PRO A 162 6.82 -5.75 6.04
C PRO A 162 5.85 -4.66 6.51
N TYR A 163 5.76 -3.54 5.80
CA TYR A 163 4.94 -2.38 6.15
C TYR A 163 3.81 -2.09 5.16
N VAL A 164 3.71 -2.91 4.11
CA VAL A 164 2.54 -2.92 3.23
C VAL A 164 1.53 -3.94 3.76
N LYS A 165 0.55 -3.44 4.53
CA LYS A 165 -0.43 -4.25 5.25
C LYS A 165 -1.84 -3.79 4.93
N ALA A 166 -2.77 -4.72 5.00
CA ALA A 166 -4.20 -4.44 4.90
C ALA A 166 -4.83 -4.47 6.30
N PHE A 167 -5.80 -3.60 6.52
CA PHE A 167 -6.54 -3.50 7.77
C PHE A 167 -8.04 -3.43 7.47
N PRO A 168 -8.90 -3.93 8.38
CA PRO A 168 -10.35 -3.86 8.20
C PRO A 168 -10.87 -2.42 8.20
N ASP A 169 -10.18 -1.51 8.88
CA ASP A 169 -10.50 -0.09 8.91
C ASP A 169 -9.29 0.75 9.34
N ARG A 170 -9.46 2.07 9.28
CA ARG A 170 -8.46 3.06 9.70
C ARG A 170 -8.06 2.94 11.17
N ALA A 171 -8.99 2.61 12.07
CA ALA A 171 -8.68 2.53 13.50
C ALA A 171 -7.75 1.34 13.80
N ALA A 172 -7.94 0.22 13.11
CA ALA A 172 -7.05 -0.93 13.18
C ALA A 172 -5.64 -0.59 12.65
N TYR A 173 -5.55 0.18 11.57
CA TYR A 173 -4.26 0.70 11.09
C TYR A 173 -3.57 1.59 12.15
N GLU A 174 -4.27 2.58 12.70
CA GLU A 174 -3.70 3.51 13.69
C GLU A 174 -3.22 2.78 14.95
N ALA A 175 -3.98 1.78 15.40
CA ALA A 175 -3.58 0.92 16.51
C ALA A 175 -2.26 0.19 16.21
N TRP A 176 -2.14 -0.44 15.05
CA TRP A 176 -0.91 -1.12 14.62
C TRP A 176 0.26 -0.14 14.43
N ALA A 177 0.03 0.99 13.76
CA ALA A 177 1.04 2.00 13.44
C ALA A 177 1.68 2.61 14.71
N SER A 178 0.96 2.58 15.84
CA SER A 178 1.47 3.03 17.14
C SER A 178 2.44 2.03 17.81
N THR A 179 2.52 0.80 17.29
CA THR A 179 3.32 -0.30 17.88
C THR A 179 4.59 -0.60 17.10
N VAL A 180 4.70 -0.12 15.87
CA VAL A 180 5.83 -0.38 14.97
C VAL A 180 6.81 0.79 14.96
N ASP A 181 8.09 0.48 14.87
CA ASP A 181 9.17 1.46 14.74
C ASP A 181 9.46 1.70 13.26
N ALA A 182 8.46 2.24 12.55
CA ALA A 182 8.54 2.59 11.14
C ALA A 182 7.60 3.74 10.81
N GLU A 183 8.04 4.61 9.91
CA GLU A 183 7.15 5.62 9.34
C GLU A 183 6.25 4.97 8.30
N THR A 184 4.95 5.14 8.51
CA THR A 184 3.90 4.54 7.68
C THR A 184 2.85 5.59 7.35
N VAL A 185 2.25 5.43 6.18
CA VAL A 185 1.04 6.13 5.76
C VAL A 185 -0.02 5.12 5.38
N ALA A 186 -1.29 5.50 5.47
CA ALA A 186 -2.40 4.68 5.02
C ALA A 186 -3.41 5.45 4.17
N LEU A 187 -4.11 4.69 3.33
CA LEU A 187 -5.19 5.14 2.47
C LEU A 187 -6.24 4.03 2.32
N PRO A 188 -7.46 4.36 1.89
CA PRO A 188 -8.45 3.37 1.50
C PRO A 188 -7.85 2.37 0.51
N LEU A 189 -8.16 1.09 0.67
CA LEU A 189 -7.60 0.03 -0.19
C LEU A 189 -7.99 0.24 -1.66
N THR A 190 -9.17 0.81 -1.91
CA THR A 190 -9.66 1.21 -3.24
C THR A 190 -8.75 2.20 -3.93
N ASP A 191 -8.26 3.18 -3.17
CA ASP A 191 -7.43 4.27 -3.67
C ASP A 191 -5.98 3.83 -3.78
N GLY A 192 -5.61 2.73 -3.12
CA GLY A 192 -4.30 2.11 -3.27
C GLY A 192 -4.11 1.36 -4.59
N PHE A 193 -5.14 1.10 -5.39
CA PHE A 193 -4.97 0.32 -6.63
C PHE A 193 -4.04 0.97 -7.69
N PRO A 194 -4.14 2.30 -7.98
CA PRO A 194 -3.26 2.96 -8.93
C PRO A 194 -1.77 2.85 -8.61
N VAL A 195 -1.40 2.83 -7.32
CA VAL A 195 0.00 2.64 -6.89
C VAL A 195 0.54 1.27 -7.34
N ALA A 196 -0.29 0.22 -7.34
CA ALA A 196 0.10 -1.12 -7.78
C ALA A 196 0.32 -1.17 -9.30
N GLY A 197 -0.54 -0.48 -10.06
CA GLY A 197 -0.37 -0.31 -11.50
C GLY A 197 0.92 0.44 -11.83
N ALA A 198 1.15 1.57 -11.18
CA ALA A 198 2.33 2.40 -11.42
C ALA A 198 3.65 1.67 -11.13
N LEU A 199 3.67 0.74 -10.16
CA LEU A 199 4.85 -0.07 -9.82
C LEU A 199 5.24 -1.10 -10.89
N VAL A 200 4.27 -1.61 -11.66
CA VAL A 200 4.47 -2.72 -12.59
C VAL A 200 4.59 -2.30 -14.06
N GLU A 201 4.29 -1.03 -14.36
CA GLU A 201 4.45 -0.45 -15.71
C GLU A 201 5.91 -0.37 -16.18
#